data_AF-A0A5C8CCX8-F1
#
_entry.id   AF-A0A5C8CCX8-F1
#
_cell.length_a   1.000
_cell.length_b   1.000
_cell.length_c   1.000
_cell.angle_alpha   90.00
_cell.angle_beta   90.00
_cell.angle_gamma   90.00
#
_symmetry.space_group_name_H-M   'P 1'
#
loop_
_entity.id
_entity.type
_entity.pdbx_description
1 polymer ?
#
loop_
_entity_poly.entity_id
_entity_poly.type
_entity_poly.pdbx_seq_one_letter_code
_entity_poly.pdbx_strand_id
1 'polypeptide(L)'
;MFTVSCSKDEGGKTTPTNPIVKVSADDITQTLKRLGQLKDTDQAQTVILDLSNINPQSGKASITGANQSFGKVKTALGNVTSTPQNILEVTDNLSTATKPTDKNKLNVELTFKAKSGFEFDESITADSATAYTYDKNNKTAKLTLEITPANNWTE
;
A
#
# COMPACT_ATOMS: atom_id res chain seq x y z
N MET A 1 28.19 -41.91 -5.47
CA MET A 1 29.56 -41.37 -5.48
C MET A 1 29.74 -40.57 -6.76
N PHE A 2 29.69 -39.25 -6.67
CA PHE A 2 30.01 -38.36 -7.79
C PHE A 2 31.20 -37.50 -7.38
N THR A 3 32.18 -37.50 -8.26
CA THR A 3 33.53 -36.99 -8.11
C THR A 3 33.55 -35.48 -7.91
N VAL A 4 34.20 -35.05 -6.82
CA VAL A 4 34.62 -33.67 -6.60
C VAL A 4 35.69 -33.30 -7.63
N SER A 5 35.38 -32.33 -8.50
CA SER A 5 36.38 -31.63 -9.29
C SER A 5 36.55 -30.25 -8.66
N CYS A 6 37.53 -30.13 -7.76
CA CYS A 6 37.92 -28.84 -7.19
C CYS A 6 38.77 -28.09 -8.22
N SER A 7 38.11 -27.31 -9.07
CA SER A 7 38.81 -26.28 -9.84
C SER A 7 39.11 -25.10 -8.90
N LYS A 8 40.40 -24.98 -8.59
CA LYS A 8 41.04 -23.80 -8.01
C LYS A 8 40.92 -22.67 -9.03
N ASP A 9 40.13 -21.63 -8.70
CA ASP A 9 40.13 -20.37 -9.43
C ASP A 9 40.34 -19.21 -8.46
N GLU A 10 41.17 -18.28 -8.92
CA GLU A 10 41.83 -17.23 -8.17
C GLU A 10 40.96 -15.96 -8.14
N GLY A 11 41.03 -15.22 -7.04
CA GLY A 11 40.94 -13.77 -7.11
C GLY A 11 39.64 -13.17 -7.67
N GLY A 12 38.54 -13.32 -6.95
CA GLY A 12 37.34 -12.50 -7.15
C GLY A 12 36.56 -12.40 -5.86
N LYS A 13 36.85 -11.39 -5.04
CA LYS A 13 36.02 -11.08 -3.87
C LYS A 13 34.70 -10.47 -4.37
N THR A 14 33.84 -11.27 -5.01
CA THR A 14 32.42 -10.95 -5.07
C THR A 14 31.93 -11.10 -3.65
N THR A 15 31.85 -9.99 -2.93
CA THR A 15 31.04 -9.92 -1.72
C THR A 15 29.70 -10.58 -2.06
N PRO A 16 29.27 -11.63 -1.35
CA PRO A 16 27.94 -12.17 -1.56
C PRO A 16 26.96 -11.03 -1.28
N THR A 17 26.43 -10.42 -2.33
CA THR A 17 25.34 -9.47 -2.21
C THR A 17 24.17 -10.30 -1.74
N ASN A 18 23.75 -10.09 -0.48
CA ASN A 18 22.53 -10.71 0.02
C ASN A 18 21.42 -10.47 -1.01
N PRO A 19 20.65 -11.50 -1.40
CA PRO A 19 19.56 -11.31 -2.35
C PRO A 19 18.60 -10.27 -1.80
N ILE A 20 18.36 -9.22 -2.57
CA ILE A 20 17.38 -8.19 -2.22
C ILE A 20 16.00 -8.84 -2.33
N VAL A 21 15.21 -8.76 -1.25
CA VAL A 21 13.85 -9.31 -1.26
C VAL A 21 12.96 -8.38 -2.08
N LYS A 22 12.25 -8.95 -3.06
CA LYS A 22 11.37 -8.20 -3.95
C LYS A 22 9.97 -8.07 -3.35
N VAL A 23 9.38 -6.89 -3.51
CA VAL A 23 8.01 -6.57 -3.10
C VAL A 23 7.19 -6.29 -4.36
N SER A 24 6.16 -7.10 -4.59
CA SER A 24 5.30 -6.99 -5.76
C SER A 24 4.08 -6.10 -5.52
N ALA A 25 3.41 -5.69 -6.60
CA ALA A 25 2.12 -5.02 -6.55
C ALA A 25 1.04 -5.90 -5.87
N ASP A 26 1.10 -7.22 -6.09
CA ASP A 26 0.18 -8.16 -5.43
C ASP A 26 0.44 -8.19 -3.92
N ASP A 27 1.69 -8.26 -3.46
CA ASP A 27 2.00 -8.27 -2.02
C ASP A 27 1.41 -7.05 -1.29
N ILE A 28 1.55 -5.86 -1.88
CA ILE A 28 0.97 -4.62 -1.33
C ILE A 28 -0.55 -4.70 -1.36
N THR A 29 -1.14 -5.12 -2.48
CA THR A 29 -2.60 -5.20 -2.64
C THR A 29 -3.22 -6.20 -1.67
N GLN A 30 -2.63 -7.39 -1.51
CA GLN A 30 -3.10 -8.42 -0.59
C GLN A 30 -2.95 -7.96 0.87
N THR A 31 -1.88 -7.25 1.21
CA THR A 31 -1.71 -6.66 2.53
C THR A 31 -2.83 -5.67 2.85
N LEU A 32 -3.17 -4.78 1.90
CA LEU A 32 -4.29 -3.85 2.06
C LEU A 32 -5.63 -4.58 2.16
N LYS A 33 -5.88 -5.59 1.32
CA LYS A 33 -7.11 -6.42 1.38
C LYS A 33 -7.27 -7.17 2.69
N ARG A 34 -6.15 -7.64 3.27
CA ARG A 34 -6.10 -8.34 4.57
C ARG A 34 -6.46 -7.44 5.75
N LEU A 35 -6.35 -6.12 5.63
CA LEU A 35 -6.91 -5.20 6.62
C LEU A 35 -8.44 -5.35 6.71
N GLY A 36 -9.07 -5.72 5.58
CA GLY A 36 -10.49 -5.98 5.47
C GLY A 36 -11.36 -4.81 5.90
N GLN A 37 -12.34 -5.10 6.74
CA GLN A 37 -13.23 -4.10 7.32
C GLN A 37 -12.54 -3.38 8.48
N LEU A 38 -12.29 -2.09 8.30
CA LEU A 38 -11.98 -1.19 9.38
C LEU A 38 -13.28 -0.87 10.11
N LYS A 39 -13.36 -1.21 11.38
CA LYS A 39 -14.56 -1.05 12.20
C LYS A 39 -14.31 -0.02 13.29
N ASP A 40 -15.39 0.61 13.72
CA ASP A 40 -15.39 1.49 14.88
C ASP A 40 -15.18 0.69 16.18
N THR A 41 -14.81 1.38 17.25
CA THR A 41 -14.69 0.79 18.60
C THR A 41 -16.02 0.78 19.36
N ASP A 42 -17.11 1.16 18.69
CA ASP A 42 -18.46 1.03 19.23
C ASP A 42 -18.85 -0.44 19.47
N GLN A 43 -19.85 -0.66 20.31
CA GLN A 43 -20.33 -2.02 20.62
C GLN A 43 -20.89 -2.75 19.39
N ALA A 44 -21.39 -1.99 18.41
CA ALA A 44 -21.95 -2.52 17.17
C ALA A 44 -20.88 -2.92 16.15
N GLN A 45 -19.62 -2.54 16.37
CA GLN A 45 -18.51 -2.71 15.42
C GLN A 45 -18.88 -2.18 14.03
N THR A 46 -19.40 -0.96 13.99
CA THR A 46 -19.87 -0.32 12.75
C THR A 46 -18.74 -0.28 11.72
N VAL A 47 -18.98 -0.75 10.50
CA VAL A 47 -17.99 -0.71 9.43
C VAL A 47 -17.75 0.75 9.01
N ILE A 48 -16.49 1.18 9.08
CA ILE A 48 -16.02 2.50 8.66
C ILE A 48 -15.63 2.47 7.19
N LEU A 49 -14.83 1.48 6.81
CA LEU A 49 -14.26 1.33 5.47
C LEU A 49 -13.95 -0.14 5.23
N ASP A 50 -14.16 -0.65 4.02
CA ASP A 50 -13.84 -2.02 3.65
C ASP A 50 -12.80 -2.03 2.52
N LEU A 51 -11.61 -2.57 2.81
CA LEU A 51 -10.52 -2.69 1.84
C LEU A 51 -10.49 -4.06 1.15
N SER A 52 -11.32 -5.03 1.53
CA SER A 52 -11.22 -6.42 1.03
C SER A 52 -11.37 -6.53 -0.49
N ASN A 53 -12.09 -5.59 -1.11
CA ASN A 53 -12.42 -5.63 -2.53
C ASN A 53 -11.70 -4.56 -3.36
N ILE A 54 -10.67 -3.90 -2.83
CA ILE A 54 -9.91 -2.93 -3.63
C ILE A 54 -9.27 -3.61 -4.84
N ASN A 55 -9.27 -2.93 -5.97
CA ASN A 55 -8.60 -3.38 -7.17
C ASN A 55 -7.80 -2.21 -7.75
N PRO A 56 -6.52 -2.07 -7.37
CA PRO A 56 -5.65 -1.01 -7.90
C PRO A 56 -5.55 -1.07 -9.42
N GLN A 57 -5.91 0.03 -10.06
CA GLN A 57 -5.79 0.22 -11.51
C GLN A 57 -5.49 1.69 -11.80
N SER A 58 -4.50 1.90 -12.66
CA SER A 58 -3.96 3.22 -13.00
C SER A 58 -3.62 4.06 -11.78
N GLY A 59 -3.01 3.42 -10.77
CA GLY A 59 -2.63 4.08 -9.51
C GLY A 59 -3.81 4.44 -8.60
N LYS A 60 -5.00 3.88 -8.81
CA LYS A 60 -6.22 4.19 -8.08
C LYS A 60 -6.97 2.95 -7.63
N ALA A 61 -7.66 3.02 -6.51
CA ALA A 61 -8.65 2.02 -6.11
C ALA A 61 -9.89 2.70 -5.54
N SER A 62 -11.08 2.29 -5.99
CA SER A 62 -12.33 2.85 -5.48
C SER A 62 -12.87 2.05 -4.31
N ILE A 63 -13.37 2.75 -3.29
CA ILE A 63 -14.11 2.16 -2.17
C ILE A 63 -15.44 2.88 -2.08
N THR A 64 -16.55 2.14 -2.08
CA THR A 64 -17.91 2.69 -2.04
C THR A 64 -18.63 2.23 -0.79
N GLY A 65 -19.52 3.08 -0.25
CA GLY A 65 -20.31 2.73 0.92
C GLY A 65 -19.54 2.86 2.23
N ALA A 66 -18.49 3.69 2.26
CA ALA A 66 -17.80 4.03 3.51
C ALA A 66 -18.74 4.77 4.48
N ASN A 67 -18.36 4.80 5.76
CA ASN A 67 -19.06 5.59 6.75
C ASN A 67 -19.03 7.08 6.38
N GLN A 68 -20.14 7.77 6.64
CA GLN A 68 -20.30 9.18 6.29
C GLN A 68 -19.49 10.13 7.16
N SER A 69 -18.99 9.72 8.33
CA SER A 69 -18.18 10.57 9.18
C SER A 69 -16.75 10.65 8.64
N PHE A 70 -16.38 11.84 8.19
CA PHE A 70 -15.04 12.13 7.69
C PHE A 70 -13.98 11.87 8.77
N GLY A 71 -14.22 12.31 10.01
CA GLY A 71 -13.33 12.05 11.14
C GLY A 71 -13.08 10.56 11.35
N LYS A 72 -14.13 9.73 11.32
CA LYS A 72 -13.97 8.27 11.49
C LYS A 72 -13.16 7.63 10.37
N VAL A 73 -13.44 7.98 9.11
CA VAL A 73 -12.67 7.45 7.96
C VAL A 73 -11.20 7.87 8.06
N LYS A 74 -10.95 9.14 8.38
CA LYS A 74 -9.59 9.68 8.55
C LYS A 74 -8.83 8.98 9.67
N THR A 75 -9.45 8.80 10.83
CA THR A 75 -8.82 8.10 11.96
C THR A 75 -8.58 6.63 11.66
N ALA A 76 -9.55 5.93 11.08
CA ALA A 76 -9.41 4.51 10.75
C ALA A 76 -8.25 4.26 9.77
N LEU A 77 -8.16 5.08 8.71
CA LEU A 77 -7.05 4.99 7.75
C LEU A 77 -5.72 5.40 8.38
N GLY A 78 -5.70 6.47 9.16
CA GLY A 78 -4.47 6.95 9.83
C GLY A 78 -3.87 5.91 10.78
N ASN A 79 -4.72 5.14 11.48
CA ASN A 79 -4.26 4.07 12.37
C ASN A 79 -3.58 2.94 11.59
N VAL A 80 -4.12 2.54 10.44
CA VAL A 80 -3.53 1.46 9.64
C VAL A 80 -2.26 1.89 8.93
N THR A 81 -2.20 3.13 8.41
CA THR A 81 -1.00 3.65 7.72
C THR A 81 0.14 3.96 8.69
N SER A 82 -0.17 4.34 9.93
CA SER A 82 0.83 4.58 10.98
C SER A 82 1.40 3.30 11.59
N THR A 83 0.80 2.15 11.31
CA THR A 83 1.29 0.87 11.84
C THR A 83 2.60 0.47 11.16
N PRO A 84 3.71 0.30 11.90
CA PRO A 84 5.00 -0.04 11.30
C PRO A 84 4.94 -1.36 10.54
N GLN A 85 5.42 -1.36 9.30
CA GLN A 85 5.59 -2.58 8.49
C GLN A 85 7.06 -2.96 8.41
N ASN A 86 7.37 -4.25 8.31
CA ASN A 86 8.78 -4.71 8.25
C ASN A 86 9.43 -4.42 6.90
N ILE A 87 8.63 -4.45 5.83
CA ILE A 87 9.12 -4.41 4.44
C ILE A 87 8.93 -3.03 3.77
N LEU A 88 7.97 -2.24 4.26
CA LEU A 88 7.58 -0.96 3.66
C LEU A 88 7.50 0.14 4.72
N GLU A 89 7.75 1.35 4.28
CA GLU A 89 7.29 2.57 4.91
C GLU A 89 6.07 3.05 4.12
N VAL A 90 5.02 3.44 4.84
CA VAL A 90 3.77 3.95 4.26
C VAL A 90 3.56 5.36 4.80
N THR A 91 3.31 6.29 3.89
CA THR A 91 2.88 7.65 4.23
C THR A 91 1.59 7.97 3.51
N ASP A 92 0.84 8.93 4.06
CA ASP A 92 -0.44 9.35 3.51
C ASP A 92 -0.65 10.87 3.59
N ASN A 93 -1.68 11.36 2.91
CA ASN A 93 -2.08 12.77 2.91
C ASN A 93 -3.27 13.07 3.84
N LEU A 94 -3.61 12.19 4.78
CA LEU A 94 -4.81 12.34 5.62
C LEU A 94 -4.73 13.57 6.51
N SER A 95 -3.53 13.94 7.00
CA SER A 95 -3.33 15.08 7.89
C SER A 95 -3.83 16.40 7.27
N THR A 96 -3.64 16.57 5.97
CA THR A 96 -4.05 17.75 5.18
C THR A 96 -5.35 17.55 4.40
N ALA A 97 -5.91 16.34 4.41
CA ALA A 97 -7.18 16.06 3.75
C ALA A 97 -8.32 16.91 4.35
N THR A 98 -9.17 17.43 3.47
CA THR A 98 -10.39 18.16 3.83
C THR A 98 -11.63 17.31 3.56
N LYS A 99 -12.69 17.55 4.34
CA LYS A 99 -13.97 16.87 4.14
C LYS A 99 -14.54 17.25 2.77
N PRO A 100 -14.84 16.27 1.89
CA PRO A 100 -15.53 16.57 0.64
C PRO A 100 -16.96 17.05 0.87
N THR A 101 -17.54 17.73 -0.12
CA THR A 101 -18.96 18.09 -0.11
C THR A 101 -19.83 16.91 -0.55
N ASP A 102 -21.03 16.78 0.03
CA ASP A 102 -22.01 15.75 -0.33
C ASP A 102 -21.43 14.34 -0.37
N LYS A 103 -21.62 13.61 -1.48
CA LYS A 103 -21.05 12.27 -1.71
C LYS A 103 -19.80 12.30 -2.59
N ASN A 104 -19.14 13.46 -2.72
CA ASN A 104 -17.92 13.55 -3.51
C ASN A 104 -16.82 12.67 -2.91
N LYS A 105 -15.93 12.16 -3.78
CA LYS A 105 -14.86 11.25 -3.35
C LYS A 105 -13.89 11.96 -2.42
N LEU A 106 -13.54 11.30 -1.31
CA LEU A 106 -12.33 11.59 -0.57
C LEU A 106 -11.18 10.86 -1.25
N ASN A 107 -10.15 11.61 -1.66
CA ASN A 107 -8.96 11.04 -2.29
C ASN A 107 -7.81 10.96 -1.28
N VAL A 108 -7.48 9.74 -0.87
CA VAL A 108 -6.36 9.47 0.04
C VAL A 108 -5.19 8.92 -0.76
N GLU A 109 -4.09 9.67 -0.84
CA GLU A 109 -2.86 9.20 -1.47
C GLU A 109 -2.05 8.41 -0.45
N LEU A 110 -1.78 7.14 -0.75
CA LEU A 110 -0.83 6.29 -0.05
C LEU A 110 0.46 6.24 -0.85
N THR A 111 1.58 6.56 -0.20
CA THR A 111 2.92 6.42 -0.79
C THR A 111 3.66 5.30 -0.06
N PHE A 112 4.09 4.31 -0.81
CA PHE A 112 4.85 3.16 -0.34
C PHE A 112 6.32 3.33 -0.71
N LYS A 113 7.21 3.07 0.24
CA LYS A 113 8.66 3.05 0.04
C LYS A 113 9.23 1.75 0.60
N ALA A 114 9.99 1.02 -0.22
CA ALA A 114 10.69 -0.16 0.24
C ALA A 114 11.74 0.20 1.31
N LYS A 115 11.75 -0.54 2.42
CA LYS A 115 12.76 -0.38 3.47
C LYS A 115 14.10 -0.97 3.01
N SER A 116 15.18 -0.65 3.72
CA SER A 116 16.51 -1.22 3.44
C SER A 116 16.46 -2.74 3.40
N GLY A 117 17.09 -3.34 2.38
CA GLY A 117 17.05 -4.79 2.12
C GLY A 117 15.87 -5.25 1.24
N PHE A 118 14.97 -4.35 0.88
CA PHE A 118 13.82 -4.62 0.00
C PHE A 118 13.83 -3.69 -1.22
N GLU A 119 13.26 -4.15 -2.32
CA GLU A 119 13.03 -3.36 -3.53
C GLU A 119 11.71 -3.75 -4.18
N PHE A 120 11.08 -2.80 -4.89
CA PHE A 120 9.95 -3.12 -5.75
C PHE A 120 10.40 -3.97 -6.95
N ASP A 121 9.53 -4.86 -7.41
CA ASP A 121 9.75 -5.64 -8.64
C ASP A 121 9.16 -4.94 -9.88
N GLU A 122 9.19 -5.63 -11.02
CA GLU A 122 8.69 -5.11 -12.29
C GLU A 122 7.17 -4.92 -12.33
N SER A 123 6.41 -5.60 -11.47
CA SER A 123 4.94 -5.40 -11.37
C SER A 123 4.57 -4.02 -10.82
N ILE A 124 5.56 -3.27 -10.30
CA ILE A 124 5.45 -1.87 -9.89
C ILE A 124 6.31 -0.97 -10.77
N THR A 125 7.55 -1.38 -11.08
CA THR A 125 8.56 -0.49 -11.67
C THR A 125 8.57 -0.44 -13.19
N ALA A 126 7.99 -1.44 -13.87
CA ALA A 126 7.93 -1.48 -15.32
C ALA A 126 6.94 -0.42 -15.85
N ASP A 127 7.21 0.13 -17.03
CA ASP A 127 6.31 1.12 -17.65
C ASP A 127 4.94 0.53 -18.04
N SER A 128 4.85 -0.81 -18.14
CA SER A 128 3.61 -1.55 -18.35
C SER A 128 2.83 -1.85 -17.07
N ALA A 129 3.42 -1.59 -15.89
CA ALA A 129 2.75 -1.78 -14.61
C ALA A 129 1.67 -0.71 -14.41
N THR A 130 0.43 -1.15 -14.17
CA THR A 130 -0.70 -0.22 -14.07
C THR A 130 -1.32 -0.16 -12.68
N ALA A 131 -1.04 -1.11 -11.79
CA ALA A 131 -1.71 -1.16 -10.49
C ALA A 131 -1.39 0.08 -9.62
N TYR A 132 -0.12 0.49 -9.61
CA TYR A 132 0.41 1.61 -8.85
C TYR A 132 1.10 2.61 -9.77
N THR A 133 1.17 3.87 -9.36
CA THR A 133 2.00 4.87 -10.03
C THR A 133 3.39 4.85 -9.43
N TYR A 134 4.42 4.50 -10.20
CA TYR A 134 5.80 4.44 -9.71
C TYR A 134 6.58 5.73 -10.02
N ASP A 135 7.19 6.31 -9.00
CA ASP A 135 8.13 7.42 -9.11
C ASP A 135 9.56 6.87 -9.06
N LYS A 136 10.22 6.85 -10.24
CA LYS A 136 11.59 6.36 -10.41
C LYS A 136 12.63 7.18 -9.64
N ASN A 137 12.39 8.48 -9.45
CA ASN A 137 13.34 9.37 -8.78
C ASN A 137 13.36 9.12 -7.28
N ASN A 138 12.17 9.03 -6.68
CA ASN A 138 12.01 8.82 -5.25
C ASN A 138 11.98 7.33 -4.85
N LYS A 139 11.90 6.43 -5.85
CA LYS A 139 11.71 4.99 -5.68
C LYS A 139 10.49 4.66 -4.83
N THR A 140 9.37 5.32 -5.11
CA THR A 140 8.12 5.13 -4.38
C THR A 140 6.98 4.66 -5.29
N ALA A 141 6.11 3.82 -4.75
CA ALA A 141 4.87 3.42 -5.41
C ALA A 141 3.70 4.18 -4.78
N LYS A 142 2.76 4.67 -5.59
CA LYS A 142 1.61 5.46 -5.12
C LYS A 142 0.30 4.79 -5.47
N LEU A 143 -0.65 4.87 -4.55
CA LEU A 143 -2.05 4.47 -4.73
C LEU A 143 -2.97 5.55 -4.19
N THR A 144 -3.90 6.03 -5.00
CA THR A 144 -5.00 6.89 -4.53
C THR A 144 -6.22 6.02 -4.20
N LEU A 145 -6.62 5.98 -2.93
CA LEU A 145 -7.90 5.44 -2.52
C LEU A 145 -8.98 6.51 -2.77
N GLU A 146 -9.91 6.20 -3.67
CA GLU A 146 -11.06 7.05 -4.01
C GLU A 146 -12.29 6.57 -3.21
N ILE A 147 -12.56 7.23 -2.09
CA ILE A 147 -13.54 6.78 -1.09
C ILE A 147 -14.85 7.54 -1.27
N THR A 148 -15.94 6.82 -1.52
CA THR A 148 -17.30 7.37 -1.61
C THR A 148 -18.12 6.93 -0.40
N PRO A 149 -18.70 7.86 0.36
CA PRO A 149 -19.48 7.51 1.54
C PRO A 149 -20.86 6.97 1.13
N ALA A 150 -21.50 6.18 1.99
CA ALA A 150 -22.86 5.69 1.75
C ALA A 150 -23.88 6.84 1.68
N ASN A 151 -23.65 7.89 2.46
CA ASN A 151 -24.47 9.10 2.62
C ASN A 151 -23.58 10.35 2.58
N ASN A 152 -24.17 11.55 2.52
CA ASN A 152 -23.37 12.78 2.47
C ASN A 152 -22.40 12.88 3.66
N TRP A 153 -21.17 13.35 3.41
CA TRP A 153 -20.14 13.48 4.43
C TRP A 153 -20.59 14.35 5.61
N THR A 154 -20.54 13.77 6.81
CA THR A 154 -20.60 14.48 8.09
C THR A 154 -19.20 14.71 8.62
N GLU A 155 -19.07 15.64 9.56
CA GLU A 155 -17.85 15.75 10.37
C GLU A 155 -17.49 14.40 11.04
#